data_AF-A0A939SWT0-F1
#
_entry.id   AF-A0A939SWT0-F1
#
_cell.length_a   1.000
_cell.length_b   1.000
_cell.length_c   1.000
_cell.angle_alpha   90.00
_cell.angle_beta   90.00
_cell.angle_gamma   90.00
#
_symmetry.space_group_name_H-M   'P 1'
#
loop_
_entity.id
_entity.type
_entity.pdbx_description
1 polymer ?
#
loop_
_entity_poly.entity_id
_entity_poly.type
_entity_poly.pdbx_seq_one_letter_code
_entity_poly.pdbx_strand_id
1 'polypeptide(L)'
;MRDEIGPIFDDLMFAPLFPARGQPAESPWRLALITVMQFVEGLSDRQAADAVRSRIDWKYALSLELIDPGFDASVLCEFRARLVDGGTGPALLDAMLARFKESGLLRARGQQRTDSTHVLAVVRSVNRLEFVGETLRAALNTLALVEAGLARWFDFLRLV
;
A
#
# COMPACT_ATOMS: atom_id res chain seq x y z
N MET A 1 -18.75 -8.40 -6.66
CA MET A 1 -17.55 -8.48 -5.77
C MET A 1 -17.92 -8.90 -4.35
N ARG A 2 -18.55 -8.04 -3.52
CA ARG A 2 -18.90 -8.41 -2.13
C ARG A 2 -19.83 -9.63 -2.05
N ASP A 3 -20.92 -9.63 -2.81
CA ASP A 3 -21.93 -10.71 -2.76
C ASP A 3 -21.44 -12.03 -3.39
N GLU A 4 -20.44 -11.97 -4.28
CA GLU A 4 -19.93 -13.14 -4.99
C GLU A 4 -18.68 -13.75 -4.34
N ILE A 5 -17.81 -12.92 -3.74
CA ILE A 5 -16.52 -13.35 -3.20
C ILE A 5 -16.59 -13.50 -1.66
N GLY A 6 -17.56 -12.82 -1.02
CA GLY A 6 -17.67 -12.79 0.44
C GLY A 6 -16.48 -12.09 1.10
N PRO A 7 -16.35 -12.19 2.44
CA PRO A 7 -15.21 -11.63 3.16
C PRO A 7 -13.92 -12.37 2.77
N ILE A 8 -12.94 -11.63 2.23
CA ILE A 8 -11.63 -12.18 1.84
C ILE A 8 -10.68 -12.23 3.04
N PHE A 9 -10.74 -11.21 3.89
CA PHE A 9 -9.81 -11.01 4.99
C PHE A 9 -10.54 -11.00 6.32
N ASP A 10 -9.90 -11.53 7.36
CA ASP A 10 -10.32 -11.49 8.75
C ASP A 10 -9.37 -10.59 9.55
N ASP A 11 -9.90 -9.79 10.48
CA ASP A 11 -9.10 -8.94 11.36
C ASP A 11 -8.07 -9.73 12.17
N LEU A 12 -8.38 -10.99 12.52
CA LEU A 12 -7.47 -11.87 13.25
C LEU A 12 -6.15 -12.10 12.51
N MET A 13 -6.15 -12.05 11.17
CA MET A 13 -4.91 -12.20 10.38
C MET A 13 -3.94 -11.05 10.58
N PHE A 14 -4.45 -9.87 10.98
CA PHE A 14 -3.66 -8.68 11.19
C PHE A 14 -3.33 -8.46 12.66
N ALA A 15 -3.86 -9.26 13.59
CA ALA A 15 -3.60 -9.12 15.02
C ALA A 15 -2.10 -9.01 15.39
N PRO A 16 -1.16 -9.74 14.74
CA PRO A 16 0.27 -9.59 15.01
C PRO A 16 0.86 -8.23 14.59
N LEU A 17 0.20 -7.49 13.70
CA LEU A 17 0.66 -6.19 13.18
C LEU A 17 0.29 -5.00 14.08
N PHE A 18 -0.60 -5.23 15.05
CA PHE A 18 -1.11 -4.18 15.92
C PHE A 18 -0.72 -4.49 17.38
N PRO A 19 -0.39 -3.47 18.18
CA PRO A 19 -0.15 -3.66 19.60
C PRO A 19 -1.42 -4.18 20.29
N ALA A 20 -1.25 -5.01 21.32
CA ALA A 20 -2.36 -5.57 22.10
C ALA A 20 -3.19 -4.51 22.86
N ARG A 21 -2.70 -3.26 22.95
CA ARG A 21 -3.41 -2.12 23.53
C ARG A 21 -3.52 -0.99 22.52
N GLY A 22 -4.75 -0.51 22.33
CA GLY A 22 -5.13 0.51 21.35
C GLY A 22 -5.89 -0.12 20.19
N GLN A 23 -7.19 0.15 20.10
CA GLN A 23 -7.99 -0.31 18.97
C GLN A 23 -7.57 0.45 17.70
N PRO A 24 -7.41 -0.22 16.55
CA PRO A 24 -7.25 0.46 15.28
C PRO A 24 -8.42 1.43 15.03
N ALA A 25 -8.14 2.63 14.53
CA ALA A 25 -9.20 3.57 14.15
C ALA A 25 -10.10 3.00 13.04
N GLU A 26 -9.54 2.14 12.19
CA GLU A 26 -10.23 1.47 11.09
C GLU A 26 -9.97 -0.04 11.14
N SER A 27 -10.97 -0.84 10.74
CA SER A 27 -10.84 -2.30 10.70
C SER A 27 -9.70 -2.73 9.75
N PRO A 28 -8.68 -3.46 10.22
CA PRO A 28 -7.56 -3.91 9.41
C PRO A 28 -7.95 -4.64 8.11
N TRP A 29 -9.01 -5.45 8.14
CA TRP A 29 -9.51 -6.13 6.93
C TRP A 29 -9.96 -5.14 5.84
N ARG A 30 -10.51 -3.98 6.22
CA ARG A 30 -10.91 -2.92 5.26
C ARG A 30 -9.68 -2.27 4.65
N LEU A 31 -8.68 -1.93 5.47
CA LEU A 31 -7.43 -1.33 5.01
C LEU A 31 -6.68 -2.26 4.05
N ALA A 32 -6.70 -3.55 4.32
CA ALA A 32 -6.21 -4.58 3.42
C ALA A 32 -6.94 -4.58 2.06
N LEU A 33 -8.27 -4.56 2.07
CA LEU A 33 -9.06 -4.53 0.84
C LEU A 33 -8.85 -3.22 0.05
N ILE A 34 -8.79 -2.09 0.74
CA ILE A 34 -8.43 -0.78 0.18
C ILE A 34 -7.07 -0.83 -0.50
N THR A 35 -6.06 -1.46 0.13
CA THR A 35 -4.72 -1.59 -0.44
C THR A 35 -4.74 -2.40 -1.75
N VAL A 36 -5.57 -3.45 -1.84
CA VAL A 36 -5.74 -4.23 -3.07
C VAL A 36 -6.42 -3.39 -4.15
N MET A 37 -7.53 -2.71 -3.84
CA MET A 37 -8.25 -1.87 -4.80
C MET A 37 -7.38 -0.70 -5.29
N GLN A 38 -6.63 -0.08 -4.38
CA GLN A 38 -5.64 0.94 -4.67
C GLN A 38 -4.61 0.45 -5.69
N PHE A 39 -4.07 -0.76 -5.51
CA PHE A 39 -3.11 -1.34 -6.43
C PHE A 39 -3.72 -1.62 -7.81
N VAL A 40 -4.91 -2.22 -7.85
CA VAL A 40 -5.63 -2.55 -9.10
C VAL A 40 -5.94 -1.29 -9.92
N GLU A 41 -6.31 -0.21 -9.24
CA GLU A 41 -6.65 1.07 -9.88
C GLU A 41 -5.45 2.02 -10.06
N GLY A 42 -4.26 1.66 -9.57
CA GLY A 42 -3.05 2.49 -9.67
C GLY A 42 -3.13 3.82 -8.89
N LEU A 43 -3.83 3.84 -7.76
CA LEU A 43 -4.09 5.05 -6.98
C LEU A 43 -2.98 5.34 -5.94
N SER A 44 -2.70 6.61 -5.69
CA SER A 44 -1.95 7.04 -4.50
C SER A 44 -2.79 6.87 -3.22
N ASP A 45 -2.16 6.89 -2.04
CA ASP A 45 -2.88 6.72 -0.76
C ASP A 45 -3.94 7.81 -0.55
N ARG A 46 -3.65 9.04 -1.00
CA ARG A 46 -4.62 10.15 -0.98
C ARG A 46 -5.81 9.90 -1.90
N GLN A 47 -5.54 9.47 -3.14
CA GLN A 47 -6.60 9.14 -4.09
C GLN A 47 -7.44 7.95 -3.63
N ALA A 48 -6.84 6.97 -2.96
CA ALA A 48 -7.57 5.85 -2.37
C ALA A 48 -8.47 6.32 -1.23
N ALA A 49 -7.98 7.18 -0.33
CA ALA A 49 -8.81 7.78 0.72
C ALA A 49 -9.97 8.61 0.12
N ASP A 50 -9.73 9.38 -0.94
CA ASP A 50 -10.77 10.15 -1.62
C ASP A 50 -11.77 9.25 -2.36
N ALA A 51 -11.32 8.12 -2.92
CA ALA A 51 -12.18 7.12 -3.53
C ALA A 51 -13.14 6.50 -2.50
N VAL A 52 -12.65 6.19 -1.30
CA VAL A 52 -13.47 5.68 -0.18
C VAL A 52 -14.56 6.69 0.19
N ARG A 53 -14.24 7.98 0.22
CA ARG A 53 -15.18 9.06 0.57
C ARG A 53 -16.25 9.30 -0.49
N SER A 54 -15.86 9.29 -1.76
CA SER A 54 -16.69 9.81 -2.85
C SER A 54 -17.39 8.74 -3.68
N ARG A 55 -16.87 7.51 -3.74
CA ARG A 55 -17.35 6.50 -4.68
C ARG A 55 -18.18 5.40 -4.04
N ILE A 56 -19.34 5.15 -4.64
CA ILE A 56 -20.34 4.18 -4.15
C ILE A 56 -19.84 2.74 -4.29
N ASP A 57 -19.09 2.42 -5.35
CA ASP A 57 -18.52 1.10 -5.57
C ASP A 57 -17.55 0.70 -4.47
N TRP A 58 -16.70 1.63 -4.01
CA TRP A 58 -15.80 1.44 -2.87
C TRP A 58 -16.57 1.27 -1.56
N LYS A 59 -17.56 2.13 -1.27
CA LYS A 59 -18.39 2.02 -0.06
C LYS A 59 -19.13 0.69 0.01
N TYR A 60 -19.70 0.25 -1.13
CA TYR A 60 -20.34 -1.05 -1.24
C TYR A 60 -19.33 -2.20 -1.04
N ALA A 61 -18.17 -2.14 -1.71
CA ALA A 61 -17.11 -3.13 -1.55
C ALA A 61 -16.57 -3.21 -0.11
N LEU A 62 -16.65 -2.14 0.68
CA LEU A 62 -16.17 -2.05 2.07
C LEU A 62 -17.25 -2.19 3.14
N SER A 63 -18.53 -2.36 2.74
CA SER A 63 -19.68 -2.32 3.66
C SER A 63 -19.66 -1.09 4.55
N LEU A 64 -19.43 0.07 3.93
CA LEU A 64 -19.53 1.38 4.55
C LEU A 64 -20.89 2.00 4.24
N GLU A 65 -21.36 2.85 5.15
CA GLU A 65 -22.54 3.66 4.90
C GLU A 65 -22.28 4.65 3.75
N LEU A 66 -23.30 5.01 2.98
CA LEU A 66 -23.13 5.99 1.89
C LEU A 66 -22.67 7.36 2.39
N ILE A 67 -22.98 7.70 3.64
CA ILE A 67 -22.59 8.94 4.32
C ILE A 67 -21.28 8.82 5.10
N ASP A 68 -20.59 7.67 5.02
CA ASP A 68 -19.35 7.44 5.74
C ASP A 68 -18.30 8.51 5.36
N PRO A 69 -17.65 9.16 6.34
CA PRO A 69 -16.70 10.25 6.13
C PRO A 69 -15.34 9.79 5.61
N GLY A 70 -15.10 8.47 5.54
CA GLY A 70 -13.81 7.86 5.25
C GLY A 70 -12.77 8.12 6.33
N PHE A 71 -11.50 7.90 5.98
CA PHE A 71 -10.36 8.02 6.88
C PHE A 71 -9.29 8.95 6.27
N ASP A 72 -8.30 9.37 7.07
CA ASP A 72 -7.17 10.15 6.57
C ASP A 72 -6.12 9.27 5.89
N ALA A 73 -5.54 9.72 4.76
CA ALA A 73 -4.60 8.92 3.98
C ALA A 73 -3.40 8.39 4.79
N SER A 74 -3.00 9.06 5.87
CA SER A 74 -1.94 8.59 6.78
C SER A 74 -2.22 7.22 7.39
N VAL A 75 -3.48 6.88 7.66
CA VAL A 75 -3.89 5.56 8.19
C VAL A 75 -3.50 4.44 7.22
N LEU A 76 -3.69 4.68 5.92
CA LEU A 76 -3.34 3.70 4.88
C LEU A 76 -1.82 3.60 4.71
N CYS A 77 -1.11 4.73 4.77
CA CYS A 77 0.35 4.75 4.76
C CYS A 77 0.94 3.95 5.92
N GLU A 78 0.45 4.18 7.14
CA GLU A 78 0.91 3.49 8.34
C GLU A 78 0.60 1.99 8.29
N PHE A 79 -0.61 1.62 7.84
CA PHE A 79 -0.98 0.23 7.66
C PHE A 79 -0.06 -0.49 6.67
N ARG A 80 0.27 0.15 5.54
CA ARG A 80 1.21 -0.40 4.56
C ARG A 80 2.62 -0.55 5.11
N ALA A 81 3.10 0.41 5.91
CA ALA A 81 4.39 0.29 6.59
C ALA A 81 4.40 -0.94 7.52
N ARG A 82 3.35 -1.11 8.34
CA ARG A 82 3.20 -2.27 9.22
C ARG A 82 3.14 -3.59 8.47
N LEU A 83 2.47 -3.64 7.32
CA LEU A 83 2.42 -4.84 6.46
C LEU A 83 3.80 -5.24 5.92
N VAL A 84 4.61 -4.25 5.55
CA VAL A 84 5.99 -4.48 5.07
C VAL A 84 6.88 -4.95 6.22
N ASP A 85 6.85 -4.24 7.35
CA ASP A 85 7.65 -4.57 8.53
C ASP A 85 7.29 -5.94 9.12
N GLY A 86 6.01 -6.29 9.11
CA GLY A 86 5.51 -7.58 9.57
C GLY A 86 5.68 -8.72 8.58
N GLY A 87 6.08 -8.45 7.33
CA GLY A 87 6.27 -9.47 6.30
C GLY A 87 4.99 -10.23 5.90
N THR A 88 3.80 -9.69 6.19
CA THR A 88 2.50 -10.38 6.02
C THR A 88 1.94 -10.26 4.59
N GLY A 89 2.61 -9.53 3.70
CA GLY A 89 2.20 -9.35 2.30
C GLY A 89 1.89 -10.66 1.54
N PRO A 90 2.75 -11.71 1.61
CA PRO A 90 2.46 -13.00 0.97
C PRO A 90 1.20 -13.67 1.52
N ALA A 91 0.98 -13.63 2.83
CA ALA A 91 -0.21 -14.23 3.45
C ALA A 91 -1.51 -13.54 2.99
N LEU A 92 -1.46 -12.22 2.78
CA LEU A 92 -2.58 -11.47 2.19
C LEU A 92 -2.92 -11.98 0.79
N LEU A 93 -1.90 -12.13 -0.06
CA LEU A 93 -2.08 -12.62 -1.42
C LEU A 93 -2.59 -14.06 -1.43
N ASP A 94 -2.03 -14.93 -0.60
CA ASP A 94 -2.43 -16.34 -0.50
C ASP A 94 -3.89 -16.49 -0.06
N ALA A 95 -4.34 -15.69 0.92
CA ALA A 95 -5.73 -15.67 1.35
C ALA A 95 -6.68 -15.26 0.21
N MET A 96 -6.30 -14.25 -0.59
CA MET A 96 -7.08 -13.82 -1.75
C MET A 96 -7.13 -14.90 -2.84
N LEU A 97 -6.00 -15.53 -3.14
CA LEU A 97 -5.91 -16.61 -4.13
C LEU A 97 -6.74 -17.83 -3.70
N ALA A 98 -6.72 -18.19 -2.41
CA ALA A 98 -7.55 -19.26 -1.87
C ALA A 98 -9.03 -18.98 -2.10
N ARG A 99 -9.50 -17.77 -1.75
CA ARG A 99 -10.90 -17.36 -1.96
C ARG A 99 -11.30 -17.35 -3.42
N PHE A 100 -10.44 -16.84 -4.29
CA PHE A 100 -10.72 -16.84 -5.74
C PHE A 100 -10.74 -18.24 -6.34
N LYS A 101 -9.99 -19.18 -5.76
CA LYS A 101 -10.05 -20.59 -6.15
C LYS A 101 -11.34 -21.25 -5.67
N GLU A 102 -11.75 -20.99 -4.44
CA GLU A 102 -13.02 -21.47 -3.87
C GLU A 102 -14.23 -20.96 -4.66
N SER A 103 -14.20 -19.70 -5.10
CA SER A 103 -15.26 -19.11 -5.94
C SER A 103 -15.16 -19.49 -7.43
N GLY A 104 -14.22 -20.36 -7.81
CA GLY A 104 -14.06 -20.83 -9.20
C GLY A 104 -13.50 -19.78 -10.17
N LEU A 105 -13.08 -18.61 -9.69
CA LEU A 105 -12.46 -17.54 -10.48
C LEU A 105 -11.03 -17.90 -10.89
N LEU A 106 -10.36 -18.75 -10.11
CA LEU A 106 -9.03 -19.30 -10.42
C LEU A 106 -9.09 -20.81 -10.67
N ARG A 107 -8.61 -21.23 -11.85
CA ARG A 107 -8.40 -22.65 -12.15
C ARG A 107 -7.06 -23.12 -11.59
N ALA A 108 -7.02 -24.33 -11.03
CA ALA A 108 -5.75 -24.99 -10.71
C ALA A 108 -4.93 -25.14 -12.00
N ARG A 109 -3.69 -24.64 -12.00
CA ARG A 109 -2.89 -24.39 -13.22
C ARG A 109 -2.59 -25.67 -14.03
N GLY A 110 -2.78 -25.55 -15.35
CA GLY A 110 -1.70 -25.89 -16.30
C GLY A 110 -0.67 -24.75 -16.36
N GLN A 111 0.52 -25.01 -16.91
CA GLN A 111 1.70 -24.13 -16.92
C GLN A 111 1.40 -22.70 -17.42
N GLN A 112 1.19 -21.76 -16.49
CA GLN A 112 0.93 -20.36 -16.83
C GLN A 112 2.25 -19.58 -16.81
N ARG A 113 2.58 -18.96 -17.94
CA ARG A 113 3.74 -18.09 -18.08
C ARG A 113 3.54 -16.89 -17.17
N THR A 114 4.32 -16.82 -16.11
CA THR A 114 4.44 -15.59 -15.32
C THR A 114 5.23 -14.61 -16.18
N ASP A 115 4.53 -13.67 -16.81
CA ASP A 115 5.17 -12.49 -17.41
C ASP A 115 5.78 -11.68 -16.25
N SER A 116 7.10 -11.68 -16.17
CA SER A 116 7.84 -10.87 -15.19
C SER A 116 8.00 -9.41 -15.65
N THR A 117 7.48 -9.06 -16.84
CA THR A 117 7.64 -7.75 -17.48
C THR A 117 7.00 -6.66 -16.63
N HIS A 118 5.81 -6.91 -16.09
CA HIS A 118 5.13 -5.91 -15.25
C HIS A 118 5.91 -5.64 -13.94
N VAL A 119 6.42 -6.70 -13.29
CA VAL A 119 7.22 -6.56 -12.06
C VAL A 119 8.52 -5.82 -12.36
N LEU A 120 9.22 -6.19 -13.44
CA LEU A 120 10.46 -5.54 -13.86
C LEU A 120 10.23 -4.07 -14.26
N ALA A 121 9.10 -3.72 -14.87
CA ALA A 121 8.76 -2.35 -15.23
C ALA A 121 8.57 -1.45 -14.00
N VAL A 122 7.91 -1.96 -12.95
CA VAL A 122 7.72 -1.22 -11.69
C VAL A 122 9.03 -1.09 -10.91
N VAL A 123 9.87 -2.13 -10.88
CA VAL A 123 11.20 -2.04 -10.25
C VAL A 123 12.08 -0.99 -10.95
N ARG A 124 11.98 -0.87 -12.28
CA ARG A 124 12.75 0.12 -13.05
C ARG A 124 12.37 1.57 -12.71
N SER A 125 11.09 1.86 -12.47
CA SER A 125 10.68 3.23 -12.12
C SER A 125 11.19 3.65 -10.74
N VAL A 126 11.12 2.74 -9.75
CA VAL A 126 11.65 2.95 -8.39
C VAL A 126 13.16 3.12 -8.41
N ASN A 127 13.87 2.23 -9.10
CA ASN A 127 15.34 2.27 -9.18
C ASN A 127 15.84 3.56 -9.88
N ARG A 128 15.09 4.06 -10.87
CA ARG A 128 15.41 5.35 -11.52
C ARG A 128 15.23 6.55 -10.57
N LEU A 129 14.20 6.52 -9.72
CA LEU A 129 13.96 7.55 -8.70
C LEU A 129 15.06 7.56 -7.64
N GLU A 130 15.44 6.38 -7.14
CA GLU A 130 16.55 6.20 -6.21
C GLU A 130 17.87 6.71 -6.80
N PHE A 131 18.16 6.36 -8.05
CA PHE A 131 19.36 6.81 -8.74
C PHE A 131 19.43 8.34 -8.86
N VAL A 132 18.31 9.00 -9.19
CA VAL A 132 18.23 10.47 -9.25
C VAL A 132 18.44 11.07 -7.86
N GLY A 133 17.79 10.52 -6.83
CA GLY A 133 17.93 10.99 -5.45
C GLY A 133 19.38 10.86 -4.94
N GLU A 134 20.02 9.72 -5.19
CA GLU A 134 21.39 9.46 -4.78
C GLU A 134 22.39 10.33 -5.55
N THR A 135 22.17 10.55 -6.84
CA THR A 135 23.00 11.47 -7.64
C THR A 135 22.89 12.90 -7.14
N LEU A 136 21.67 13.36 -6.83
CA LEU A 136 21.44 14.69 -6.25
C LEU A 136 22.13 14.80 -4.89
N ARG A 137 21.97 13.81 -4.01
CA ARG A 137 22.62 13.76 -2.71
C ARG A 137 24.13 13.83 -2.83
N ALA A 138 24.72 13.05 -3.73
CA ALA A 138 26.16 13.06 -3.97
C ALA A 138 26.66 14.43 -4.47
N ALA A 139 25.98 15.02 -5.47
CA ALA A 139 26.33 16.33 -6.01
C ALA A 139 26.25 17.42 -4.93
N LEU A 140 25.19 17.40 -4.13
CA LEU A 140 25.00 18.34 -3.03
C LEU A 140 26.06 18.19 -1.93
N ASN A 141 26.42 16.96 -1.57
CA ASN A 141 27.52 16.71 -0.62
C ASN A 141 28.86 17.21 -1.16
N THR A 142 29.14 17.04 -2.46
CA THR A 142 30.37 17.57 -3.06
C THR A 142 30.41 19.09 -3.09
N LEU A 143 29.27 19.76 -3.34
CA LEU A 143 29.18 21.22 -3.30
C LEU A 143 29.35 21.76 -1.87
N ALA A 144 28.79 21.07 -0.88
CA ALA A 144 28.94 21.43 0.54
C ALA A 144 30.40 21.41 1.03
N LEU A 145 31.27 20.61 0.39
CA LEU A 145 32.72 20.59 0.68
C LEU A 145 33.48 21.77 0.09
N VAL A 146 32.96 22.40 -0.98
CA VAL A 146 33.63 23.51 -1.70
C VAL A 146 33.19 24.88 -1.16
N GLU A 147 31.99 24.97 -0.60
CA GLU A 147 31.44 26.22 -0.05
C GLU A 147 30.83 25.99 1.35
N ALA A 148 31.60 26.29 2.40
CA ALA A 148 31.20 26.11 3.80
C ALA A 148 29.94 26.91 4.22
N GLY A 149 29.47 27.85 3.38
CA GLY A 149 28.25 28.64 3.62
C GLY A 149 26.94 27.88 3.36
N LEU A 150 26.97 26.78 2.58
CA LEU A 150 25.78 25.98 2.26
C LEU A 150 25.40 24.98 3.35
N ALA A 151 26.31 24.64 4.27
CA ALA A 151 26.05 23.74 5.39
C ALA A 151 24.85 24.19 6.25
N ARG A 152 24.63 25.50 6.37
CA ARG A 152 23.53 26.09 7.15
C ARG A 152 22.15 25.94 6.52
N TRP A 153 22.07 25.70 5.20
CA TRP A 153 20.83 25.37 4.49
C TRP A 153 20.51 23.87 4.55
N PHE A 154 21.53 23.01 4.67
CA PHE A 154 21.36 21.56 4.73
C PHE A 154 20.84 21.05 6.08
N ASP A 155 21.19 21.69 7.19
CA ASP A 155 20.63 21.32 8.50
C ASP A 155 19.11 21.58 8.59
N PHE A 156 18.56 22.46 7.75
CA PHE A 156 17.12 22.71 7.67
C PHE A 156 16.35 21.58 6.96
N LEU A 157 16.97 20.86 6.02
CA LEU A 157 16.36 19.76 5.26
C LEU A 157 16.52 18.38 5.92
N ARG A 158 17.28 18.29 7.02
CA ARG A 158 17.41 17.06 7.83
C ARG A 158 16.32 16.91 8.89
N LEU A 159 15.43 17.90 9.03
CA LEU A 159 14.35 17.98 10.02
C LEU A 159 12.94 17.88 9.41
N VAL A 160 12.83 17.62 8.10
CA VAL A 160 11.57 17.34 7.37
C VAL A 160 11.74 16.04 6.61
#